data_AF-A0A0S7Y8J3-F1
#
_entry.id   AF-A0A0S7Y8J3-F1
#
_cell.length_a   1.000
_cell.length_b   1.000
_cell.length_c   1.000
_cell.angle_alpha   90.00
_cell.angle_beta   90.00
_cell.angle_gamma   90.00
#
_symmetry.space_group_name_H-M   'P 1'
#
loop_
_entity.id
_entity.type
_entity.pdbx_description
1 polymer ?
#
loop_
_entity_poly.entity_id
_entity_poly.type
_entity_poly.pdbx_seq_one_letter_code
_entity_poly.pdbx_strand_id
1 'polypeptide(L)'
;MKFSSLLKKLNLSLITLCCLELICFTRLSSGPCIKEQNKIKHLIVNNQVFTVLSIEDHKTVDFSGNVRENYFREAKQLYANTISVTFRWNFFEKEMGRYDTTILRNIKMIAEKYNLKVIILWFGSNISGHENCVPNYIRNDSIMYIPYTRSDKSFATKISDMGGDRIYCYSLDEKHPNDLLLRERKALQALMTWIKINDSEETFIMMQLGGELFVHPELWRPWPPVYLSSARLFDGQNVYRWDTIFPVRACSLKIESHIKMTKNQQLEFCLISPTGRKYWSTTIKSNGKLDIHIGGKFINQRCQLMIQRKESNFDTIEVSKIMIKPIAERCHCQRCNEIFFTHRFDSDKHFQQSVFVNCIKALASA
;
A
#
# COMPACT_ATOMS: atom_id res chain seq x y z
N MET A 1 43.66 37.75 -61.35
CA MET A 1 43.10 37.71 -59.99
C MET A 1 41.59 37.46 -60.06
N LYS A 2 41.12 36.21 -59.92
CA LYS A 2 39.72 35.84 -59.56
C LYS A 2 39.53 34.31 -59.53
N PHE A 3 40.41 33.59 -58.82
CA PHE A 3 40.21 32.15 -58.56
C PHE A 3 40.47 31.76 -57.09
N SER A 4 40.97 32.67 -56.25
CA SER A 4 41.27 32.41 -54.83
C SER A 4 40.12 32.71 -53.86
N SER A 5 38.99 33.24 -54.33
CA SER A 5 37.86 33.64 -53.46
C SER A 5 36.70 32.64 -53.42
N LEU A 6 36.64 31.65 -54.32
CA LEU A 6 35.57 30.64 -54.32
C LEU A 6 35.87 29.45 -53.39
N LEU A 7 37.14 29.05 -53.27
CA LEU A 7 37.56 27.88 -52.47
C LEU A 7 37.51 28.13 -50.95
N LYS A 8 37.58 29.39 -50.48
CA LYS A 8 37.41 29.71 -49.05
C LYS A 8 35.95 29.73 -48.59
N LYS A 9 34.98 29.88 -49.50
CA LYS A 9 33.55 29.84 -49.16
C LYS A 9 32.95 28.43 -49.18
N LEU A 10 33.50 27.50 -49.96
CA LEU A 10 33.02 26.12 -49.99
C LEU A 10 33.42 25.28 -48.76
N ASN A 11 34.53 25.60 -48.10
CA ASN A 11 34.98 24.83 -46.92
C ASN A 11 34.24 25.17 -45.62
N LEU A 12 33.69 26.38 -45.47
CA LEU A 12 32.91 26.71 -44.28
C LEU A 12 31.49 26.12 -44.32
N SER A 13 30.85 26.05 -45.50
CA SER A 13 29.47 25.55 -45.60
C SER A 13 29.39 24.02 -45.48
N LEU A 14 30.39 23.27 -45.93
CA LEU A 14 30.41 21.80 -45.74
C LEU A 14 30.66 21.40 -44.28
N ILE A 15 31.48 22.15 -43.54
CA ILE A 15 31.76 21.87 -42.13
C ILE A 15 30.56 22.27 -41.24
N THR A 16 29.82 23.33 -41.59
CA THR A 16 28.57 23.66 -40.89
C THR A 16 27.43 22.69 -41.22
N LEU A 17 27.38 22.13 -42.43
CA LEU A 17 26.38 21.11 -42.78
C LEU A 17 26.65 19.77 -42.07
N CYS A 18 27.92 19.40 -41.88
CA CYS A 18 28.28 18.16 -41.19
C CYS A 18 28.11 18.26 -39.65
N CYS A 19 28.23 19.46 -39.07
CA CYS A 19 27.93 19.69 -37.65
C CYS A 19 26.42 19.75 -37.34
N LEU A 20 25.54 19.97 -38.33
CA LEU A 20 24.08 19.98 -38.11
C LEU A 20 23.43 18.59 -38.10
N GLU A 21 24.10 17.55 -38.65
CA GLU A 21 23.61 16.17 -38.52
C GLU A 21 24.02 15.50 -37.19
N LEU A 22 24.87 16.16 -36.40
CA LEU A 22 25.09 15.85 -34.98
C LEU A 22 24.18 16.64 -34.04
N ILE A 23 23.04 17.16 -34.53
CA ILE A 23 21.90 17.33 -33.63
C ILE A 23 21.47 15.92 -33.28
N CYS A 24 22.04 15.43 -32.17
CA CYS A 24 21.53 14.33 -31.40
C CYS A 24 20.01 14.53 -31.35
N PHE A 25 19.26 13.83 -32.21
CA PHE A 25 17.86 13.55 -31.96
C PHE A 25 17.91 12.66 -30.73
N THR A 26 18.04 13.28 -29.56
CA THR A 26 17.38 12.80 -28.38
C THR A 26 15.90 12.86 -28.76
N ARG A 27 15.43 11.84 -29.51
CA ARG A 27 14.02 11.51 -29.52
C ARG A 27 13.72 11.32 -28.06
N LEU A 28 13.03 12.28 -27.44
CA LEU A 28 12.38 12.03 -26.17
C LEU A 28 11.50 10.82 -26.43
N SER A 29 11.98 9.64 -26.04
CA SER A 29 11.15 8.46 -26.04
C SER A 29 10.10 8.71 -24.97
N SER A 30 8.83 8.68 -25.37
CA SER A 30 7.70 8.96 -24.48
C SER A 30 7.46 7.85 -23.44
N GLY A 31 8.43 6.95 -23.26
CA GLY A 31 8.28 5.67 -22.59
C GLY A 31 7.36 4.71 -23.36
N PRO A 32 7.31 3.45 -22.92
CA PRO A 32 6.33 2.47 -23.37
C PRO A 32 4.91 2.99 -23.17
N CYS A 33 4.05 2.88 -24.18
CA CYS A 33 2.68 3.36 -24.08
C CYS A 33 1.71 2.53 -24.94
N ILE A 34 0.43 2.58 -24.60
CA ILE A 34 -0.63 2.02 -25.43
C ILE A 34 -1.19 3.13 -26.31
N LYS A 35 -1.14 2.96 -27.63
CA LYS A 35 -1.79 3.85 -28.60
C LYS A 35 -2.98 3.14 -29.26
N GLU A 36 -4.07 3.86 -29.44
CA GLU A 36 -5.23 3.37 -30.19
C GLU A 36 -5.25 3.97 -31.59
N GLN A 37 -5.36 3.13 -32.62
CA GLN A 37 -5.50 3.54 -34.01
C GLN A 37 -6.56 2.67 -34.67
N ASN A 38 -7.57 3.28 -35.29
CA ASN A 38 -8.70 2.58 -35.92
C ASN A 38 -9.37 1.54 -34.99
N LYS A 39 -9.55 1.88 -33.70
CA LYS A 39 -10.08 1.00 -32.63
C LYS A 39 -9.19 -0.20 -32.26
N ILE A 40 -7.98 -0.29 -32.81
CA ILE A 40 -6.98 -1.31 -32.45
C ILE A 40 -5.98 -0.68 -31.49
N LYS A 41 -5.72 -1.36 -30.37
CA LYS A 41 -4.73 -0.92 -29.37
C LYS A 41 -3.39 -1.59 -29.65
N HIS A 42 -2.34 -0.78 -29.73
CA HIS A 42 -0.97 -1.20 -29.95
C HIS A 42 -0.11 -0.81 -28.75
N LEU A 43 0.68 -1.75 -28.25
CA LEU A 43 1.78 -1.42 -27.34
C LEU A 43 2.92 -0.85 -28.19
N ILE A 44 3.38 0.33 -27.81
CA ILE A 44 4.51 1.02 -28.44
C ILE A 44 5.68 0.95 -27.47
N VAL A 45 6.80 0.39 -27.91
CA VAL A 45 8.08 0.33 -27.18
C VAL A 45 9.15 0.82 -28.14
N ASN A 46 10.05 1.68 -27.68
CA ASN A 46 11.08 2.33 -28.49
C ASN A 46 10.50 2.99 -29.76
N ASN A 47 9.33 3.62 -29.62
CA ASN A 47 8.57 4.25 -30.71
C ASN A 47 8.13 3.28 -31.84
N GLN A 48 8.10 1.98 -31.60
CA GLN A 48 7.65 0.96 -32.56
C GLN A 48 6.53 0.09 -31.97
N VAL A 49 5.66 -0.44 -32.82
CA VAL A 49 4.66 -1.43 -32.41
C VAL A 49 5.39 -2.67 -31.92
N PHE A 50 5.07 -3.12 -30.70
CA PHE A 50 5.73 -4.23 -30.04
C PHE A 50 4.71 -5.31 -29.69
N THR A 51 4.95 -6.54 -30.17
CA THR A 51 4.16 -7.72 -29.80
C THR A 51 4.88 -8.46 -28.67
N VAL A 52 4.19 -8.63 -27.54
CA VAL A 52 4.75 -9.34 -26.39
C VAL A 52 4.70 -10.85 -26.63
N LEU A 53 5.86 -11.49 -26.63
CA LEU A 53 6.04 -12.93 -26.52
C LEU A 53 6.77 -13.20 -25.20
N SER A 54 5.99 -13.43 -24.14
CA SER A 54 6.49 -13.52 -22.77
C SER A 54 6.45 -14.95 -22.23
N ILE A 55 7.41 -15.27 -21.36
CA ILE A 55 7.38 -16.43 -20.47
C ILE A 55 7.21 -15.91 -19.04
N GLU A 56 6.38 -16.60 -18.27
CA GLU A 56 6.10 -16.29 -16.86
C GLU A 56 6.42 -17.49 -15.98
N ASP A 57 7.09 -17.23 -14.86
CA ASP A 57 7.18 -18.18 -13.75
C ASP A 57 7.17 -17.43 -12.41
N HIS A 58 6.40 -17.99 -11.47
CA HIS A 58 6.18 -17.42 -10.13
C HIS A 58 7.43 -17.27 -9.27
N LYS A 59 8.55 -17.88 -9.68
CA LYS A 59 9.81 -17.88 -8.95
C LYS A 59 10.94 -17.20 -9.74
N THR A 60 10.64 -16.41 -10.78
CA THR A 60 11.63 -15.56 -11.46
C THR A 60 12.42 -14.69 -10.48
N VAL A 61 11.75 -14.23 -9.42
CA VAL A 61 12.36 -13.83 -8.15
C VAL A 61 11.98 -14.88 -7.11
N ASP A 62 12.96 -15.43 -6.41
CA ASP A 62 12.72 -16.47 -5.42
C ASP A 62 12.13 -15.92 -4.10
N PHE A 63 11.83 -16.83 -3.16
CA PHE A 63 11.29 -16.50 -1.84
C PHE A 63 12.33 -15.93 -0.86
N SER A 64 13.46 -15.44 -1.37
CA SER A 64 14.45 -14.64 -0.63
C SER A 64 14.72 -13.28 -1.29
N GLY A 65 14.06 -12.98 -2.41
CA GLY A 65 14.24 -11.75 -3.18
C GLY A 65 15.36 -11.81 -4.21
N ASN A 66 15.95 -12.98 -4.47
CA ASN A 66 17.02 -13.12 -5.46
C ASN A 66 16.45 -13.37 -6.85
N VAL A 67 16.99 -12.67 -7.85
CA VAL A 67 16.63 -12.83 -9.26
C VAL A 67 17.32 -14.07 -9.82
N ARG A 68 16.55 -14.98 -10.42
CA ARG A 68 17.07 -16.26 -10.91
C ARG A 68 17.33 -16.20 -12.41
N GLU A 69 18.60 -16.03 -12.77
CA GLU A 69 19.06 -15.85 -14.15
C GLU A 69 18.66 -17.00 -15.09
N ASN A 70 18.53 -18.24 -14.60
CA ASN A 70 18.18 -19.38 -15.45
C ASN A 70 16.84 -19.18 -16.18
N TYR A 71 15.87 -18.51 -15.56
CA TYR A 71 14.58 -18.22 -16.22
C TYR A 71 14.71 -17.27 -17.40
N PHE A 72 15.60 -16.28 -17.31
CA PHE A 72 15.87 -15.34 -18.41
C PHE A 72 16.57 -16.06 -19.56
N ARG A 73 17.52 -16.95 -19.23
CA ARG A 73 18.18 -17.79 -20.21
C ARG A 73 17.20 -18.72 -20.93
N GLU A 74 16.34 -19.41 -20.18
CA GLU A 74 15.33 -20.31 -20.72
C GLU A 74 14.31 -19.57 -21.58
N ALA A 75 13.81 -18.41 -21.12
CA ALA A 75 12.93 -17.55 -21.92
C ALA A 75 13.58 -17.18 -23.26
N LYS A 76 14.87 -16.82 -23.25
CA LYS A 76 15.61 -16.53 -24.48
C LYS A 76 15.78 -17.75 -25.38
N GLN A 77 16.04 -18.93 -24.82
CA GLN A 77 16.14 -20.18 -25.56
C GLN A 77 14.81 -20.59 -26.20
N LEU A 78 13.69 -20.23 -25.58
CA LEU A 78 12.33 -20.40 -26.11
C LEU A 78 11.92 -19.29 -27.10
N TYR A 79 12.86 -18.46 -27.54
CA TYR A 79 12.64 -17.34 -28.47
C TYR A 79 11.66 -16.27 -27.95
N ALA A 80 11.45 -16.18 -26.64
CA ALA A 80 10.71 -15.09 -26.04
C ALA A 80 11.46 -13.76 -26.25
N ASN A 81 10.70 -12.68 -26.42
CA ASN A 81 11.26 -11.32 -26.47
C ASN A 81 11.03 -10.56 -25.14
N THR A 82 10.24 -11.13 -24.25
CA THR A 82 9.84 -10.55 -22.98
C THR A 82 9.86 -11.62 -21.90
N ILE A 83 10.08 -11.21 -20.65
CA ILE A 83 9.90 -12.05 -19.47
C ILE A 83 9.00 -11.35 -18.45
N SER A 84 8.03 -12.08 -17.92
CA SER A 84 7.18 -11.62 -16.83
C SER A 84 7.84 -11.99 -15.50
N VAL A 85 8.21 -10.99 -14.71
CA VAL A 85 8.99 -11.15 -13.48
C VAL A 85 8.11 -10.90 -12.26
N THR A 86 8.00 -11.89 -11.38
CA THR A 86 7.33 -11.73 -10.09
C THR A 86 8.06 -10.74 -9.21
N PHE A 87 7.34 -9.76 -8.67
CA PHE A 87 7.92 -8.72 -7.85
C PHE A 87 7.12 -8.54 -6.56
N ARG A 88 7.60 -9.17 -5.48
CA ARG A 88 6.90 -9.21 -4.21
C ARG A 88 7.28 -8.03 -3.33
N TRP A 89 6.27 -7.32 -2.85
CA TRP A 89 6.45 -6.10 -2.08
C TRP A 89 7.26 -6.32 -0.79
N ASN A 90 7.07 -7.43 -0.08
CA ASN A 90 7.78 -7.76 1.15
C ASN A 90 9.30 -7.87 1.00
N PHE A 91 9.80 -8.25 -0.18
CA PHE A 91 11.24 -8.28 -0.45
C PHE A 91 11.77 -6.91 -0.86
N PHE A 92 10.97 -6.13 -1.59
CA PHE A 92 11.31 -4.78 -1.98
C PHE A 92 11.31 -3.80 -0.80
N GLU A 93 10.42 -3.98 0.18
CA GLU A 93 10.28 -3.07 1.32
C GLU A 93 10.22 -3.84 2.64
N LYS A 94 11.36 -4.39 3.07
CA LYS A 94 11.46 -5.18 4.31
C LYS A 94 11.13 -4.35 5.55
N GLU A 95 11.55 -3.09 5.55
CA GLU A 95 11.31 -2.11 6.62
C GLU A 95 10.57 -0.89 6.07
N MET A 96 9.80 -0.23 6.94
CA MET A 96 8.93 0.86 6.52
C MET A 96 9.73 2.02 5.86
N GLY A 97 9.63 2.16 4.54
CA GLY A 97 10.19 3.27 3.75
C GLY A 97 11.61 3.01 3.26
N ARG A 98 12.11 1.78 3.45
CA ARG A 98 13.43 1.35 3.00
C ARG A 98 13.26 0.36 1.84
N TYR A 99 13.57 0.84 0.64
CA TYR A 99 13.37 0.11 -0.60
C TYR A 99 14.66 -0.55 -1.10
N ASP A 100 14.65 -1.88 -1.24
CA ASP A 100 15.75 -2.69 -1.75
C ASP A 100 15.75 -2.68 -3.28
N THR A 101 16.42 -1.69 -3.86
CA THR A 101 16.52 -1.52 -5.32
C THR A 101 17.47 -2.50 -6.00
N THR A 102 18.17 -3.36 -5.24
CA THR A 102 19.07 -4.38 -5.82
C THR A 102 18.30 -5.37 -6.69
N ILE A 103 17.05 -5.66 -6.34
CA ILE A 103 16.15 -6.54 -7.11
C ILE A 103 15.94 -5.97 -8.52
N LEU A 104 15.57 -4.68 -8.62
CA LEU A 104 15.36 -4.00 -9.90
C LEU A 104 16.63 -3.94 -10.74
N ARG A 105 17.77 -3.63 -10.10
CA ARG A 105 19.08 -3.59 -10.77
C ARG A 105 19.43 -4.96 -11.38
N ASN A 106 19.24 -6.02 -10.62
CA ASN A 106 19.54 -7.38 -11.07
C ASN A 106 18.60 -7.83 -12.20
N ILE A 107 17.30 -7.54 -12.08
CA ILE A 107 16.33 -7.79 -13.17
C ILE A 107 16.77 -7.09 -14.45
N LYS A 108 17.06 -5.79 -14.38
CA LYS A 108 17.48 -5.00 -15.54
C LYS A 108 18.75 -5.57 -16.17
N MET A 109 19.81 -5.74 -15.38
CA MET A 109 21.10 -6.25 -15.84
C MET A 109 20.96 -7.61 -16.55
N ILE A 110 20.19 -8.53 -15.98
CA ILE A 110 20.00 -9.86 -16.56
C ILE A 110 19.11 -9.79 -17.82
N ALA A 111 18.04 -8.99 -17.81
CA ALA A 111 17.17 -8.81 -18.97
C ALA A 111 17.95 -8.24 -20.17
N GLU A 112 18.79 -7.24 -19.94
CA GLU A 112 19.66 -6.65 -20.96
C GLU A 112 20.68 -7.66 -21.50
N LYS A 113 21.31 -8.44 -20.62
CA LYS A 113 22.23 -9.53 -21.00
C LYS A 113 21.59 -10.53 -21.98
N TYR A 114 20.31 -10.84 -21.79
CA TYR A 114 19.57 -11.78 -22.65
C TYR A 114 18.77 -11.11 -23.77
N ASN A 115 18.85 -9.78 -23.90
CA ASN A 115 18.05 -8.99 -24.83
C ASN A 115 16.55 -9.33 -24.71
N LEU A 116 16.03 -9.18 -23.50
CA LEU A 116 14.63 -9.36 -23.14
C LEU A 116 14.06 -8.05 -22.62
N LYS A 117 12.79 -7.78 -22.94
CA LYS A 117 11.98 -6.80 -22.23
C LYS A 117 11.38 -7.42 -20.97
N VAL A 118 10.92 -6.59 -20.04
CA VAL A 118 10.42 -7.03 -18.74
C VAL A 118 9.00 -6.51 -18.51
N ILE A 119 8.14 -7.42 -18.08
CA ILE A 119 6.85 -7.10 -17.46
C ILE A 119 6.98 -7.36 -15.97
N ILE A 120 6.74 -6.34 -15.14
CA ILE A 120 6.73 -6.52 -13.68
C ILE A 120 5.36 -7.03 -13.25
N LEU A 121 5.33 -8.14 -12.51
CA LEU A 121 4.13 -8.62 -11.83
C LEU A 121 4.19 -8.12 -10.38
N TRP A 122 3.56 -6.99 -10.10
CA TRP A 122 3.54 -6.41 -8.76
C TRP A 122 2.64 -7.22 -7.83
N PHE A 123 3.27 -7.97 -6.96
CA PHE A 123 2.65 -8.83 -5.97
C PHE A 123 2.66 -8.09 -4.63
N GLY A 124 1.56 -7.37 -4.38
CA GLY A 124 1.39 -6.50 -3.22
C GLY A 124 0.36 -7.01 -2.22
N SER A 125 -0.65 -6.18 -1.94
CA SER A 125 -1.62 -6.45 -0.87
C SER A 125 -2.58 -7.61 -1.13
N ASN A 126 -2.94 -7.88 -2.38
CA ASN A 126 -3.88 -8.94 -2.72
C ASN A 126 -3.43 -9.70 -3.98
N ILE A 127 -3.26 -11.03 -3.86
CA ILE A 127 -2.91 -11.94 -4.95
C ILE A 127 -3.77 -13.21 -4.83
N SER A 128 -4.54 -13.51 -5.87
CA SER A 128 -5.41 -14.70 -6.00
C SER A 128 -6.33 -14.96 -4.79
N GLY A 129 -6.61 -13.91 -4.00
CA GLY A 129 -7.42 -13.97 -2.79
C GLY A 129 -6.87 -14.84 -1.65
N HIS A 130 -5.58 -15.17 -1.64
CA HIS A 130 -4.99 -15.97 -0.56
C HIS A 130 -3.51 -15.66 -0.30
N GLU A 131 -2.73 -15.39 -1.34
CA GLU A 131 -1.32 -15.04 -1.20
C GLU A 131 -1.16 -13.57 -0.79
N ASN A 132 -0.29 -13.34 0.19
CA ASN A 132 -0.02 -12.00 0.72
C ASN A 132 1.48 -11.70 0.72
N CYS A 133 1.87 -10.82 -0.20
CA CYS A 133 3.23 -10.35 -0.37
C CYS A 133 3.49 -9.00 0.31
N VAL A 134 2.67 -8.57 1.28
CA VAL A 134 2.97 -7.38 2.08
C VAL A 134 4.17 -7.58 3.00
N PRO A 135 4.92 -6.51 3.31
CA PRO A 135 5.97 -6.53 4.32
C PRO A 135 5.53 -7.06 5.68
N ASN A 136 6.48 -7.63 6.44
CA ASN A 136 6.21 -8.18 7.77
C ASN A 136 5.62 -7.15 8.74
N TYR A 137 6.05 -5.88 8.66
CA TYR A 137 5.49 -4.82 9.52
C TYR A 137 4.02 -4.53 9.24
N ILE A 138 3.53 -4.81 8.02
CA ILE A 138 2.11 -4.73 7.67
C ILE A 138 1.38 -5.98 8.18
N ARG A 139 1.93 -7.16 7.90
CA ARG A 139 1.35 -8.44 8.32
C ARG A 139 1.19 -8.54 9.84
N ASN A 140 2.13 -7.98 10.59
CA ASN A 140 2.17 -8.04 12.04
C ASN A 140 1.34 -6.94 12.73
N ASP A 141 0.89 -5.90 12.00
CA ASP A 141 0.02 -4.86 12.52
C ASP A 141 -1.40 -4.99 11.94
N SER A 142 -2.10 -6.01 12.43
CA SER A 142 -3.50 -6.30 12.06
C SER A 142 -4.50 -5.30 12.63
N ILE A 143 -4.03 -4.24 13.28
CA ILE A 143 -4.86 -3.18 13.85
C ILE A 143 -4.85 -1.96 12.93
N MET A 144 -3.67 -1.59 12.42
CA MET A 144 -3.54 -0.56 11.39
C MET A 144 -3.93 -1.08 10.02
N TYR A 145 -3.48 -2.29 9.66
CA TYR A 145 -3.72 -2.93 8.36
C TYR A 145 -4.69 -4.08 8.54
N ILE A 146 -5.99 -3.76 8.50
CA ILE A 146 -7.05 -4.72 8.83
C ILE A 146 -7.32 -5.61 7.59
N PRO A 147 -7.02 -6.92 7.62
CA PRO A 147 -7.45 -7.84 6.58
C PRO A 147 -8.99 -7.98 6.55
N TYR A 148 -9.54 -8.47 5.44
CA TYR A 148 -10.90 -8.96 5.39
C TYR A 148 -11.13 -9.96 6.52
N THR A 149 -12.28 -9.83 7.17
CA THR A 149 -12.75 -10.78 8.16
C THR A 149 -13.63 -11.81 7.50
N ARG A 150 -13.94 -12.94 8.11
CA ARG A 150 -15.02 -13.80 7.63
C ARG A 150 -16.39 -13.15 7.88
N SER A 151 -17.47 -13.74 7.35
CA SER A 151 -18.85 -13.33 7.68
C SER A 151 -19.14 -13.35 9.19
N ASP A 152 -18.49 -14.24 9.93
CA ASP A 152 -18.53 -14.33 11.39
C ASP A 152 -17.60 -13.32 12.12
N LYS A 153 -16.96 -12.44 11.35
CA LYS A 153 -16.01 -11.40 11.76
C LYS A 153 -14.74 -11.93 12.44
N SER A 154 -14.43 -13.23 12.31
CA SER A 154 -13.10 -13.72 12.64
C SER A 154 -12.10 -13.23 11.61
N PHE A 155 -10.83 -13.13 12.00
CA PHE A 155 -9.77 -13.14 11.00
C PHE A 155 -9.93 -14.38 10.13
N ALA A 156 -9.84 -14.19 8.82
CA ALA A 156 -9.81 -15.30 7.88
C ALA A 156 -8.40 -15.89 7.81
N THR A 157 -7.88 -16.36 8.95
CA THR A 157 -6.56 -16.99 8.99
C THR A 157 -6.55 -18.33 8.26
N LYS A 158 -7.70 -18.89 7.88
CA LYS A 158 -7.79 -20.03 6.95
C LYS A 158 -9.04 -19.83 6.10
N ILE A 159 -9.13 -20.50 4.97
CA ILE A 159 -10.36 -20.62 4.18
C ILE A 159 -10.55 -22.11 3.90
N SER A 160 -11.80 -22.59 3.95
CA SER A 160 -12.12 -23.97 3.55
C SER A 160 -11.57 -24.21 2.14
N ASP A 161 -10.99 -25.37 1.87
CA ASP A 161 -10.58 -25.80 0.52
C ASP A 161 -9.41 -25.03 -0.14
N MET A 162 -8.83 -24.03 0.52
CA MET A 162 -7.55 -23.42 0.10
C MET A 162 -6.45 -23.85 1.08
N GLY A 163 -5.53 -24.71 0.62
CA GLY A 163 -4.40 -25.17 1.43
C GLY A 163 -3.49 -24.00 1.86
N GLY A 164 -3.30 -23.78 3.16
CA GLY A 164 -2.41 -22.74 3.69
C GLY A 164 -2.74 -22.32 5.12
N ASP A 165 -1.73 -21.86 5.87
CA ASP A 165 -1.85 -21.57 7.31
C ASP A 165 -2.30 -20.15 7.66
N ARG A 166 -2.43 -19.23 6.69
CA ARG A 166 -2.87 -17.83 6.90
C ARG A 166 -3.21 -17.14 5.58
N ILE A 167 -4.49 -16.87 5.35
CA ILE A 167 -4.94 -15.98 4.27
C ILE A 167 -5.10 -14.56 4.82
N TYR A 168 -4.54 -13.60 4.10
CA TYR A 168 -4.68 -12.19 4.40
C TYR A 168 -5.10 -11.49 3.11
N CYS A 169 -6.39 -11.51 2.79
CA CYS A 169 -6.92 -10.52 1.86
C CYS A 169 -7.08 -9.22 2.62
N TYR A 170 -6.68 -8.09 2.07
CA TYR A 170 -6.89 -6.79 2.72
C TYR A 170 -8.04 -6.01 2.11
N SER A 171 -8.79 -5.34 2.98
CA SER A 171 -9.82 -4.42 2.54
C SER A 171 -9.22 -3.29 1.73
N LEU A 172 -9.73 -3.14 0.52
CA LEU A 172 -9.37 -2.09 -0.42
C LEU A 172 -10.37 -0.92 -0.38
N ASP A 173 -11.19 -0.81 0.66
CA ASP A 173 -12.17 0.27 0.79
C ASP A 173 -11.47 1.64 0.78
N GLU A 174 -11.92 2.49 -0.14
CA GLU A 174 -11.40 3.84 -0.37
C GLU A 174 -12.21 4.94 0.32
N LYS A 175 -13.35 4.61 0.95
CA LYS A 175 -14.23 5.64 1.56
C LYS A 175 -13.59 6.38 2.75
N HIS A 176 -12.42 5.93 3.21
CA HIS A 176 -11.59 6.55 4.24
C HIS A 176 -10.11 6.46 3.84
N PRO A 177 -9.19 7.30 4.40
CA PRO A 177 -7.76 7.13 4.15
C PRO A 177 -7.32 5.71 4.53
N ASN A 178 -7.09 4.89 3.50
CA ASN A 178 -6.69 3.51 3.65
C ASN A 178 -5.16 3.47 3.77
N ASP A 179 -4.69 3.29 5.01
CA ASP A 179 -3.26 3.29 5.35
C ASP A 179 -2.48 2.24 4.55
N LEU A 180 -3.10 1.08 4.23
CA LEU A 180 -2.48 0.04 3.41
C LEU A 180 -2.30 0.51 1.97
N LEU A 181 -3.37 1.03 1.35
CA LEU A 181 -3.33 1.52 -0.02
C LEU A 181 -2.34 2.66 -0.17
N LEU A 182 -2.33 3.61 0.78
CA LEU A 182 -1.33 4.68 0.82
C LEU A 182 0.09 4.13 0.90
N ARG A 183 0.29 3.04 1.65
CA ARG A 183 1.59 2.42 1.81
C ARG A 183 2.07 1.72 0.54
N GLU A 184 1.20 0.96 -0.10
CA GLU A 184 1.48 0.27 -1.35
C GLU A 184 1.78 1.27 -2.47
N ARG A 185 1.01 2.36 -2.55
CA ARG A 185 1.26 3.47 -3.48
C ARG A 185 2.66 4.06 -3.31
N LYS A 186 3.13 4.27 -2.06
CA LYS A 186 4.50 4.77 -1.82
C LYS A 186 5.58 3.81 -2.30
N ALA A 187 5.34 2.50 -2.18
CA ALA A 187 6.28 1.50 -2.69
C ALA A 187 6.29 1.47 -4.22
N LEU A 188 5.13 1.49 -4.87
CA LEU A 188 5.02 1.62 -6.32
C LEU A 188 5.68 2.91 -6.83
N GLN A 189 5.48 4.03 -6.14
CA GLN A 189 6.16 5.29 -6.44
C GLN A 189 7.68 5.16 -6.40
N ALA A 190 8.23 4.51 -5.37
CA ALA A 190 9.67 4.31 -5.26
C ALA A 190 10.21 3.41 -6.38
N LEU A 191 9.47 2.34 -6.73
CA LEU A 191 9.79 1.45 -7.83
C LEU A 191 9.78 2.21 -9.17
N MET A 192 8.70 2.92 -9.48
CA MET A 192 8.54 3.67 -10.73
C MET A 192 9.55 4.83 -10.84
N THR A 193 9.85 5.49 -9.72
CA THR A 193 10.91 6.51 -9.66
C THR A 193 12.26 5.91 -10.01
N TRP A 194 12.57 4.72 -9.47
CA TRP A 194 13.79 4.03 -9.83
C TRP A 194 13.84 3.68 -11.32
N ILE A 195 12.77 3.11 -11.89
CA ILE A 195 12.72 2.78 -13.33
C ILE A 195 12.93 4.03 -14.18
N LYS A 196 12.20 5.11 -13.88
CA LYS A 196 12.33 6.38 -14.60
C LYS A 196 13.75 6.94 -14.62
N ILE A 197 14.50 6.76 -13.53
CA ILE A 197 15.88 7.27 -13.40
C ILE A 197 16.89 6.33 -14.07
N ASN A 198 16.65 5.02 -14.06
CA ASN A 198 17.67 4.01 -14.35
C ASN A 198 17.42 3.19 -15.64
N ASP A 199 16.29 3.35 -16.32
CA ASP A 199 15.92 2.56 -17.50
C ASP A 199 15.68 3.42 -18.76
N SER A 200 16.75 3.95 -19.33
CA SER A 200 16.70 4.69 -20.61
C SER A 200 16.39 3.80 -21.82
N GLU A 201 16.67 2.50 -21.72
CA GLU A 201 16.55 1.53 -22.82
C GLU A 201 15.14 0.93 -22.98
N GLU A 202 14.19 1.41 -22.16
CA GLU A 202 12.83 0.89 -22.05
C GLU A 202 12.83 -0.64 -21.83
N THR A 203 13.69 -1.13 -20.93
CA THR A 203 13.74 -2.55 -20.54
C THR A 203 12.42 -2.97 -19.90
N PHE A 204 11.89 -2.15 -18.99
CA PHE A 204 10.60 -2.38 -18.34
C PHE A 204 9.48 -1.78 -19.18
N ILE A 205 8.61 -2.63 -19.75
CA ILE A 205 7.63 -2.20 -20.76
C ILE A 205 6.20 -2.16 -20.25
N MET A 206 5.87 -2.97 -19.23
CA MET A 206 4.55 -3.02 -18.61
C MET A 206 4.67 -3.42 -17.14
N MET A 207 3.62 -3.12 -16.38
CA MET A 207 3.45 -3.61 -15.02
C MET A 207 2.02 -4.08 -14.81
N GLN A 208 1.87 -5.28 -14.25
CA GLN A 208 0.62 -5.75 -13.69
C GLN A 208 0.53 -5.32 -12.23
N LEU A 209 -0.61 -4.75 -11.83
CA LEU A 209 -0.89 -4.37 -10.45
C LEU A 209 -1.76 -5.44 -9.78
N GLY A 210 -1.21 -6.10 -8.76
CA GLY A 210 -1.84 -7.24 -8.10
C GLY A 210 -1.68 -8.54 -8.91
N GLY A 211 -2.38 -9.59 -8.48
CA GLY A 211 -2.50 -10.83 -9.25
C GLY A 211 -3.88 -11.42 -9.02
N GLU A 212 -4.63 -11.70 -10.09
CA GLU A 212 -5.93 -12.39 -10.04
C GLU A 212 -6.83 -11.97 -8.86
N LEU A 213 -7.08 -10.66 -8.76
CA LEU A 213 -7.77 -10.10 -7.58
C LEU A 213 -9.10 -10.80 -7.33
N PHE A 214 -9.17 -11.46 -6.18
CA PHE A 214 -10.31 -12.23 -5.73
C PHE A 214 -10.49 -12.01 -4.24
N VAL A 215 -11.73 -11.92 -3.80
CA VAL A 215 -12.10 -11.99 -2.39
C VAL A 215 -12.99 -13.20 -2.25
N HIS A 216 -12.53 -14.17 -1.46
CA HIS A 216 -13.28 -15.39 -1.22
C HIS A 216 -14.68 -15.08 -0.66
N PRO A 217 -15.75 -15.81 -1.04
CA PRO A 217 -17.11 -15.56 -0.57
C PRO A 217 -17.28 -15.59 0.96
N GLU A 218 -16.43 -16.34 1.67
CA GLU A 218 -16.41 -16.35 3.14
C GLU A 218 -15.95 -15.01 3.74
N LEU A 219 -15.28 -14.15 2.97
CA LEU A 219 -14.68 -12.90 3.42
C LEU A 219 -15.67 -11.72 3.32
N TRP A 220 -15.62 -10.88 4.34
CA TRP A 220 -16.53 -9.80 4.65
C TRP A 220 -15.76 -8.54 5.05
N ARG A 221 -16.34 -7.36 4.78
CA ARG A 221 -15.63 -6.09 5.02
C ARG A 221 -15.27 -5.91 6.49
N PRO A 222 -14.08 -5.36 6.77
CA PRO A 222 -13.78 -4.88 8.11
C PRO A 222 -14.72 -3.73 8.47
N TRP A 223 -15.02 -3.62 9.77
CA TRP A 223 -15.84 -2.53 10.29
C TRP A 223 -15.08 -1.21 10.14
N PRO A 224 -15.67 -0.15 9.55
CA PRO A 224 -14.96 1.10 9.35
C PRO A 224 -14.58 1.73 10.70
N PRO A 225 -13.44 2.45 10.77
CA PRO A 225 -13.07 3.19 11.96
C PRO A 225 -14.12 4.25 12.28
N VAL A 226 -14.36 4.48 13.58
CA VAL A 226 -15.27 5.53 14.05
C VAL A 226 -14.43 6.75 14.43
N TYR A 227 -14.71 7.88 13.80
CA TYR A 227 -14.12 9.17 14.14
C TYR A 227 -15.01 9.90 15.14
N LEU A 228 -14.41 10.44 16.20
CA LEU A 228 -15.11 11.26 17.19
C LEU A 228 -14.64 12.71 17.15
N SER A 229 -15.52 13.61 17.57
CA SER A 229 -15.25 15.04 17.66
C SER A 229 -14.12 15.35 18.65
N SER A 230 -13.28 16.33 18.29
CA SER A 230 -12.20 16.85 19.14
C SER A 230 -12.75 17.42 20.45
N ALA A 231 -12.01 17.26 21.54
CA ALA A 231 -12.37 17.80 22.85
C ALA A 231 -11.29 18.76 23.34
N ARG A 232 -11.69 19.97 23.76
CA ARG A 232 -10.85 20.94 24.49
C ARG A 232 -11.46 21.13 25.87
N LEU A 233 -10.66 20.99 26.93
CA LEU A 233 -11.06 21.30 28.31
C LEU A 233 -10.20 22.47 28.81
N PHE A 234 -10.85 23.54 29.26
CA PHE A 234 -10.22 24.71 29.86
C PHE A 234 -11.23 25.36 30.81
N ASP A 235 -10.88 25.60 32.08
CA ASP A 235 -11.63 26.55 32.93
C ASP A 235 -10.77 27.39 33.90
N GLY A 236 -9.47 27.15 34.00
CA GLY A 236 -8.55 28.04 34.71
C GLY A 236 -8.31 27.78 36.20
N GLN A 237 -8.94 26.81 36.90
CA GLN A 237 -8.65 26.60 38.34
C GLN A 237 -8.59 25.15 38.89
N ASN A 238 -8.95 24.08 38.17
CA ASN A 238 -9.03 22.73 38.76
C ASN A 238 -8.55 21.58 37.84
N VAL A 239 -8.33 20.40 38.45
CA VAL A 239 -7.98 19.13 37.77
C VAL A 239 -9.15 18.66 36.90
N TYR A 240 -8.99 18.73 35.58
CA TYR A 240 -10.02 18.24 34.66
C TYR A 240 -9.94 16.73 34.49
N ARG A 241 -11.02 16.05 34.88
CA ARG A 241 -11.35 14.70 34.41
C ARG A 241 -11.80 14.80 32.97
N TRP A 242 -11.19 14.01 32.10
CA TRP A 242 -11.61 13.88 30.72
C TRP A 242 -12.80 12.91 30.65
N ASP A 243 -13.93 13.32 30.09
CA ASP A 243 -15.09 12.43 29.91
C ASP A 243 -15.53 12.47 28.44
N THR A 244 -14.79 11.82 27.55
CA THR A 244 -15.34 11.58 26.21
C THR A 244 -16.21 10.34 26.27
N ILE A 245 -17.52 10.53 26.09
CA ILE A 245 -18.49 9.43 26.01
C ILE A 245 -18.61 8.98 24.57
N PHE A 246 -18.31 7.71 24.31
CA PHE A 246 -18.48 7.14 22.97
C PHE A 246 -19.14 5.75 23.00
N PRO A 247 -19.98 5.44 22.00
CA PRO A 247 -20.52 4.10 21.85
C PRO A 247 -19.41 3.16 21.40
N VAL A 248 -19.09 2.18 22.23
CA VAL A 248 -18.16 1.11 21.88
C VAL A 248 -18.96 -0.12 21.50
N ARG A 249 -18.58 -0.79 20.41
CA ARG A 249 -19.17 -2.07 19.97
C ARG A 249 -18.09 -3.03 19.46
N ALA A 250 -17.08 -3.33 20.29
CA ALA A 250 -16.07 -4.33 19.98
C ALA A 250 -15.45 -4.94 21.26
N CYS A 251 -14.85 -6.12 21.14
CA CYS A 251 -14.16 -6.79 22.26
C CYS A 251 -12.73 -6.32 22.44
N SER A 252 -12.14 -5.78 21.38
CA SER A 252 -10.81 -5.20 21.39
C SER A 252 -10.84 -3.94 20.51
N LEU A 253 -10.25 -2.83 20.96
CA LEU A 253 -10.20 -1.54 20.23
C LEU A 253 -8.83 -0.89 20.34
N LYS A 254 -8.45 -0.17 19.28
CA LYS A 254 -7.36 0.81 19.33
C LYS A 254 -7.94 2.21 19.27
N ILE A 255 -7.53 3.06 20.21
CA ILE A 255 -7.89 4.47 20.26
C ILE A 255 -6.64 5.24 19.85
N GLU A 256 -6.72 5.96 18.73
CA GLU A 256 -5.65 6.85 18.26
C GLU A 256 -6.08 8.30 18.44
N SER A 257 -5.19 9.15 18.96
CA SER A 257 -5.47 10.57 19.10
C SER A 257 -4.22 11.45 18.98
N HIS A 258 -4.41 12.68 18.50
CA HIS A 258 -3.36 13.69 18.47
C HIS A 258 -3.47 14.60 19.69
N ILE A 259 -2.37 14.70 20.42
CA ILE A 259 -2.32 15.45 21.68
C ILE A 259 -1.28 16.55 21.55
N LYS A 260 -1.73 17.81 21.64
CA LYS A 260 -0.84 18.98 21.71
C LYS A 260 -0.69 19.44 23.15
N MET A 261 0.56 19.62 23.56
CA MET A 261 0.96 20.05 24.90
C MET A 261 2.35 20.70 24.86
N THR A 262 2.61 21.57 25.83
CA THR A 262 3.82 22.43 25.93
C THR A 262 5.08 21.65 26.35
N LYS A 263 4.96 20.56 27.10
CA LYS A 263 6.07 19.73 27.61
C LYS A 263 5.73 18.24 27.57
N ASN A 264 6.74 17.37 27.57
CA ASN A 264 6.57 15.91 27.69
C ASN A 264 6.00 15.55 29.06
N GLN A 265 5.03 14.63 29.13
CA GLN A 265 4.39 14.26 30.40
C GLN A 265 3.96 12.80 30.46
N GLN A 266 3.90 12.24 31.68
CA GLN A 266 3.24 10.98 31.95
C GLN A 266 1.73 11.20 32.11
N LEU A 267 0.96 10.47 31.32
CA LEU A 267 -0.49 10.47 31.34
C LEU A 267 -0.99 9.10 31.80
N GLU A 268 -2.00 9.11 32.66
CA GLU A 268 -2.76 7.92 33.01
C GLU A 268 -4.12 7.96 32.31
N PHE A 269 -4.54 6.81 31.79
CA PHE A 269 -5.78 6.62 31.07
C PHE A 269 -6.65 5.67 31.87
N CYS A 270 -7.93 5.97 31.99
CA CYS A 270 -8.90 5.04 32.51
C CYS A 270 -10.07 4.91 31.55
N LEU A 271 -10.37 3.68 31.14
CA LEU A 271 -11.65 3.39 30.50
C LEU A 271 -12.64 3.01 31.59
N ILE A 272 -13.64 3.86 31.79
CA ILE A 272 -14.79 3.55 32.62
C ILE A 272 -15.89 2.98 31.72
N SER A 273 -16.37 1.82 32.11
CA SER A 273 -17.52 1.16 31.52
C SER A 273 -18.48 0.74 32.65
N PRO A 274 -19.78 0.54 32.38
CA PRO A 274 -20.72 -0.02 33.35
C PRO A 274 -20.27 -1.32 34.05
N THR A 275 -19.32 -2.07 33.47
CA THR A 275 -18.81 -3.33 34.05
C THR A 275 -17.49 -3.16 34.83
N GLY A 276 -16.97 -1.94 34.96
CA GLY A 276 -15.77 -1.64 35.74
C GLY A 276 -14.82 -0.65 35.06
N ARG A 277 -13.69 -0.40 35.74
CA ARG A 277 -12.62 0.52 35.33
C ARG A 277 -11.37 -0.26 34.91
N LYS A 278 -10.73 0.17 33.84
CA LYS A 278 -9.39 -0.31 33.44
C LYS A 278 -8.44 0.86 33.30
N TYR A 279 -7.21 0.70 33.78
CA TYR A 279 -6.20 1.76 33.83
C TYR A 279 -5.00 1.43 32.95
N TRP A 280 -4.40 2.47 32.34
CA TRP A 280 -3.15 2.42 31.58
C TRP A 280 -2.32 3.66 31.88
N SER A 281 -1.01 3.63 31.66
CA SER A 281 -0.17 4.83 31.74
C SER A 281 0.85 4.87 30.60
N THR A 282 1.15 6.05 30.08
CA THR A 282 2.20 6.23 29.06
C THR A 282 2.82 7.62 29.16
N THR A 283 4.02 7.80 28.60
CA THR A 283 4.68 9.11 28.49
C THR A 283 4.54 9.63 27.06
N ILE A 284 3.99 10.83 26.91
CA ILE A 284 3.79 11.47 25.60
C ILE A 284 4.77 12.63 25.44
N LYS A 285 5.38 12.74 24.26
CA LYS A 285 6.23 13.87 23.88
C LYS A 285 5.37 15.08 23.46
N SER A 286 5.89 16.31 23.62
CA SER A 286 5.20 17.52 23.17
C SER A 286 4.80 17.40 21.68
N ASN A 287 3.52 17.68 21.37
CA ASN A 287 2.89 17.41 20.07
C ASN A 287 3.03 15.93 19.60
N GLY A 288 2.55 15.00 20.41
CA GLY A 288 2.65 13.55 20.18
C GLY A 288 1.38 12.89 19.63
N LYS A 289 1.55 11.70 19.04
CA LYS A 289 0.48 10.74 18.79
C LYS A 289 0.34 9.82 19.99
N LEU A 290 -0.89 9.52 20.39
CA LEU A 290 -1.21 8.53 21.40
C LEU A 290 -1.96 7.36 20.77
N ASP A 291 -1.47 6.15 21.01
CA ASP A 291 -2.12 4.91 20.63
C ASP A 291 -2.41 4.08 21.90
N ILE A 292 -3.69 3.83 22.21
CA ILE A 292 -4.12 2.98 23.33
C ILE A 292 -4.73 1.69 22.80
N HIS A 293 -4.25 0.56 23.30
CA HIS A 293 -4.76 -0.76 22.94
C HIS A 293 -5.60 -1.31 24.10
N ILE A 294 -6.88 -1.55 23.83
CA ILE A 294 -7.84 -2.07 24.81
C ILE A 294 -8.27 -3.44 24.33
N GLY A 295 -7.89 -4.51 25.04
CA GLY A 295 -8.38 -5.88 24.81
C GLY A 295 -9.23 -6.42 25.96
N GLY A 296 -10.16 -7.35 25.69
CA GLY A 296 -10.87 -8.12 26.71
C GLY A 296 -12.35 -8.45 26.42
N LYS A 297 -13.17 -8.46 27.48
CA LYS A 297 -14.62 -8.72 27.41
C LYS A 297 -15.33 -7.68 26.52
N PHE A 298 -16.35 -8.12 25.79
CA PHE A 298 -17.17 -7.26 24.92
C PHE A 298 -17.67 -6.01 25.65
N ILE A 299 -17.40 -4.85 25.05
CA ILE A 299 -17.89 -3.58 25.54
C ILE A 299 -18.93 -3.08 24.53
N ASN A 300 -20.21 -3.21 24.87
CA ASN A 300 -21.35 -2.72 24.08
C ASN A 300 -22.14 -1.67 24.86
N GLN A 301 -21.43 -0.64 25.25
CA GLN A 301 -21.94 0.40 26.11
C GLN A 301 -21.19 1.70 25.86
N ARG A 302 -21.83 2.80 26.26
CA ARG A 302 -21.16 4.09 26.30
C ARG A 302 -20.01 4.00 27.30
N CYS A 303 -18.81 4.30 26.83
CA CYS A 303 -17.61 4.31 27.66
C CYS A 303 -17.12 5.73 27.83
N GLN A 304 -16.55 6.00 29.00
CA GLN A 304 -15.82 7.23 29.27
C GLN A 304 -14.34 6.91 29.26
N LEU A 305 -13.58 7.65 28.45
CA LEU A 305 -12.13 7.64 28.54
C LEU A 305 -11.69 8.85 29.36
N MET A 306 -10.97 8.58 30.46
CA MET A 306 -10.39 9.56 31.35
C MET A 306 -8.90 9.67 31.13
N ILE A 307 -8.38 10.89 31.17
CA ILE A 307 -6.95 11.22 31.20
C ILE A 307 -6.70 11.96 32.51
N GLN A 308 -5.72 11.49 33.27
CA GLN A 308 -5.25 12.16 34.47
C GLN A 308 -3.77 12.53 34.32
N ARG A 309 -3.46 13.79 34.62
CA ARG A 309 -2.09 14.30 34.71
C ARG A 309 -1.55 14.00 36.12
N LYS A 310 -0.30 13.52 36.21
CA LYS A 310 0.35 13.26 37.51
C LYS A 310 0.86 14.52 38.23
N GLU A 311 1.03 15.63 37.53
CA GLU A 311 1.66 16.85 38.08
C GLU A 311 0.79 18.08 37.84
N SER A 312 0.74 19.00 38.80
CA SER A 312 -0.30 20.04 38.96
C SER A 312 -0.14 21.34 38.16
N ASN A 313 0.75 21.42 37.16
CA ASN A 313 0.92 22.66 36.40
C ASN A 313 -0.16 22.85 35.32
N PHE A 314 -0.56 24.10 35.10
CA PHE A 314 -1.66 24.50 34.22
C PHE A 314 -1.21 24.59 32.75
N ASP A 315 -1.12 23.45 32.06
CA ASP A 315 -0.97 23.45 30.59
C ASP A 315 -2.28 23.00 29.94
N THR A 316 -2.69 23.70 28.88
CA THR A 316 -3.81 23.28 28.03
C THR A 316 -3.42 22.06 27.21
N ILE A 317 -4.21 20.99 27.32
CA ILE A 317 -4.07 19.81 26.48
C ILE A 317 -5.15 19.87 25.42
N GLU A 318 -4.76 20.05 24.15
CA GLU A 318 -5.70 19.94 23.03
C GLU A 318 -5.64 18.50 22.49
N VAL A 319 -6.77 17.82 22.54
CA VAL A 319 -6.94 16.47 21.99
C VAL A 319 -7.84 16.55 20.76
N SER A 320 -7.33 16.12 19.63
CA SER A 320 -8.05 16.18 18.36
C SER A 320 -8.01 14.86 17.62
N LYS A 321 -9.05 14.62 16.81
CA LYS A 321 -9.15 13.47 15.90
C LYS A 321 -8.99 12.13 16.63
N ILE A 322 -9.95 11.81 17.51
CA ILE A 322 -9.98 10.49 18.15
C ILE A 322 -10.53 9.50 17.13
N MET A 323 -9.73 8.50 16.78
CA MET A 323 -10.13 7.42 15.90
C MET A 323 -10.21 6.12 16.69
N ILE A 324 -11.34 5.43 16.59
CA ILE A 324 -11.56 4.12 17.19
C ILE A 324 -11.51 3.07 16.09
N LYS A 325 -10.49 2.21 16.15
CA LYS A 325 -10.35 1.05 15.27
C LYS A 325 -10.83 -0.21 16.02
N PRO A 326 -11.79 -0.98 15.49
CA PRO A 326 -12.10 -2.28 16.03
C PRO A 326 -10.90 -3.22 15.79
N ILE A 327 -10.52 -3.99 16.81
CA ILE A 327 -9.51 -5.04 16.68
C ILE A 327 -10.25 -6.29 16.23
N ALA A 328 -9.80 -6.86 15.11
CA ALA A 328 -10.51 -7.87 14.33
C ALA A 328 -10.46 -9.31 14.88
N GLU A 329 -10.23 -9.49 16.19
CA GLU A 329 -10.37 -10.82 16.81
C GLU A 329 -11.84 -11.09 17.18
N ARG A 330 -12.39 -12.22 16.68
CA ARG A 330 -13.77 -12.64 16.97
C ARG A 330 -13.95 -12.88 18.46
N CYS A 331 -15.07 -12.40 18.95
CA CYS A 331 -15.51 -12.57 20.32
C CYS A 331 -16.80 -13.39 20.30
N HIS A 332 -16.78 -14.59 20.87
CA HIS A 332 -17.85 -15.59 20.77
C HIS A 332 -19.06 -15.33 21.69
N CYS A 333 -19.37 -14.07 22.04
CA CYS A 333 -20.48 -13.77 22.93
C CYS A 333 -21.84 -13.85 22.22
N GLN A 334 -22.90 -14.17 22.98
CA GLN A 334 -24.27 -14.39 22.49
C GLN A 334 -24.79 -13.29 21.54
N ARG A 335 -24.51 -12.02 21.86
CA ARG A 335 -25.01 -10.88 21.09
C ARG A 335 -24.23 -10.59 19.80
N CYS A 336 -22.93 -10.93 19.75
CA CYS A 336 -22.18 -10.94 18.48
C CYS A 336 -22.78 -11.96 17.50
N ASN A 337 -23.29 -13.09 18.01
CA ASN A 337 -24.02 -14.06 17.20
C ASN A 337 -25.42 -13.56 16.79
N GLU A 338 -26.17 -12.87 17.66
CA GLU A 338 -27.49 -12.29 17.29
C GLU A 338 -27.38 -11.20 16.19
N ILE A 339 -26.38 -10.31 16.28
CA ILE A 339 -26.12 -9.30 15.22
C ILE A 339 -25.69 -9.99 13.92
N PHE A 340 -24.94 -11.08 14.00
CA PHE A 340 -24.54 -11.91 12.85
C PHE A 340 -25.75 -12.46 12.07
N PHE A 341 -26.85 -12.80 12.74
CA PHE A 341 -28.05 -13.34 12.07
C PHE A 341 -29.00 -12.29 11.47
N THR A 342 -28.77 -10.99 11.67
CA THR A 342 -29.71 -9.91 11.25
C THR A 342 -29.23 -9.07 10.06
N HIS A 343 -27.97 -9.21 9.63
CA HIS A 343 -27.43 -8.53 8.44
C HIS A 343 -27.63 -9.38 7.18
N ARG A 344 -28.32 -8.85 6.16
CA ARG A 344 -28.62 -9.57 4.91
C ARG A 344 -27.40 -9.67 3.99
N PHE A 345 -27.26 -10.84 3.35
CA PHE A 345 -26.08 -11.33 2.62
C PHE A 345 -26.01 -10.94 1.13
N ASP A 346 -27.09 -10.40 0.54
CA ASP A 346 -27.30 -10.48 -0.91
C ASP A 346 -26.64 -9.37 -1.78
N SER A 347 -25.90 -8.41 -1.21
CA SER A 347 -25.44 -7.21 -1.95
C SER A 347 -23.93 -7.11 -2.28
N ASP A 348 -23.12 -8.13 -2.02
CA ASP A 348 -21.65 -7.96 -1.98
C ASP A 348 -20.88 -8.14 -3.30
N LYS A 349 -21.39 -8.87 -4.32
CA LYS A 349 -20.62 -9.13 -5.56
C LYS A 349 -20.33 -7.87 -6.40
N HIS A 350 -21.34 -7.04 -6.66
CA HIS A 350 -21.16 -5.81 -7.44
C HIS A 350 -20.29 -4.78 -6.71
N PHE A 351 -20.37 -4.74 -5.39
CA PHE A 351 -19.51 -3.87 -4.59
C PHE A 351 -18.03 -4.27 -4.72
N GLN A 352 -17.71 -5.57 -4.59
CA GLN A 352 -16.31 -6.03 -4.63
C GLN A 352 -15.62 -5.64 -5.94
N GLN A 353 -16.31 -5.78 -7.09
CA GLN A 353 -15.79 -5.35 -8.39
C GLN A 353 -15.46 -3.85 -8.42
N SER A 354 -16.39 -2.99 -7.97
CA SER A 354 -16.14 -1.54 -7.92
C SER A 354 -14.96 -1.16 -7.03
N VAL A 355 -14.78 -1.85 -5.90
CA VAL A 355 -13.66 -1.61 -5.00
C VAL A 355 -12.32 -2.05 -5.60
N PHE A 356 -12.28 -3.19 -6.31
CA PHE A 356 -11.08 -3.59 -7.03
C PHE A 356 -10.70 -2.60 -8.12
N VAL A 357 -11.68 -2.16 -8.93
CA VAL A 357 -11.43 -1.19 -10.01
C VAL A 357 -10.87 0.12 -9.45
N ASN A 358 -11.44 0.61 -8.36
CA ASN A 358 -10.98 1.82 -7.72
C ASN A 358 -9.56 1.65 -7.15
N CYS A 359 -9.30 0.55 -6.44
CA CYS A 359 -7.97 0.25 -5.92
C CYS A 359 -6.92 0.22 -7.03
N ILE A 360 -7.19 -0.45 -8.15
CA ILE A 360 -6.26 -0.50 -9.29
C ILE A 360 -6.03 0.90 -9.86
N LYS A 361 -7.08 1.74 -9.96
CA LYS A 361 -6.91 3.14 -10.39
C LYS A 361 -6.05 3.94 -9.40
N ALA A 362 -6.25 3.74 -8.09
CA ALA A 362 -5.46 4.41 -7.06
C ALA A 362 -3.98 3.99 -7.10
N LEU A 363 -3.71 2.70 -7.28
CA LEU A 363 -2.34 2.17 -7.44
C LEU A 363 -1.70 2.66 -8.74
N ALA A 364 -2.44 2.66 -9.85
CA ALA A 364 -1.94 3.13 -11.15
C ALA A 364 -1.69 4.65 -11.20
N SER A 365 -2.32 5.42 -10.32
CA SER A 365 -2.07 6.87 -10.18
C SER A 365 -0.81 7.21 -9.38
N ALA A 366 -0.20 6.23 -8.72
CA ALA A 366 1.01 6.39 -7.93
C ALA A 366 2.22 6.48 -8.86
#